data_AF-A0A7Y1V8T3-F1
#
_entry.id   AF-A0A7Y1V8T3-F1
#
_cell.length_a   1.000
_cell.length_b   1.000
_cell.length_c   1.000
_cell.angle_alpha   90.00
_cell.angle_beta   90.00
_cell.angle_gamma   90.00
#
_symmetry.space_group_name_H-M   'P 1'
#
loop_
_entity.id
_entity.type
_entity.pdbx_description
1 polymer ?
#
loop_
_entity_poly.entity_id
_entity_poly.type
_entity_poly.pdbx_seq_one_letter_code
_entity_poly.pdbx_strand_id
1 'polypeptide(L)' 'MEIDSVVEVLQKSGKTCGIVATNFRDIENRTKQGFGMFAVGLNSGLIINGLKHILEQVGRESKIHSDLSPSNKRST' A
#
# COMPACT_ATOMS: atom_id res chain seq x y z
N MET A 1 18.93 9.28 -11.14
CA MET A 1 19.27 8.64 -9.86
C MET A 1 18.27 7.52 -9.68
N GLU A 2 18.72 6.26 -9.81
CA GLU A 2 17.84 5.12 -9.55
C GLU A 2 17.59 4.99 -8.04
N ILE A 3 16.38 4.57 -7.65
CA ILE A 3 15.98 4.42 -6.25
C ILE A 3 16.96 3.53 -5.46
N ASP A 4 17.57 2.56 -6.12
CA ASP A 4 18.52 1.61 -5.53
C ASP A 4 19.84 2.29 -5.11
N SER A 5 20.25 3.37 -5.79
CA SER A 5 21.45 4.12 -5.39
C SER A 5 21.26 4.93 -4.10
N VAL A 6 20.01 5.21 -3.69
CA VAL A 6 19.70 6.00 -2.50
C VAL A 6 19.95 5.18 -1.22
N VAL A 7 19.62 3.88 -1.23
CA VAL A 7 19.82 3.03 -0.06
C VAL A 7 21.29 2.85 0.27
N GLU A 8 22.17 2.74 -0.73
CA GLU A 8 23.62 2.67 -0.51
C GLU A 8 24.16 3.93 0.19
N VAL A 9 23.72 5.12 -0.24
CA VAL A 9 24.16 6.40 0.36
C VAL A 9 23.69 6.50 1.81
N LEU A 10 22.44 6.13 2.09
CA LEU A 10 21.88 6.16 3.43
C LEU A 10 22.60 5.16 4.35
N GLN A 11 22.85 3.94 3.88
CA GLN A 11 23.60 2.92 4.63
C GLN A 11 25.03 3.38 4.95
N LYS A 12 25.74 3.97 3.98
CA LYS A 12 27.09 4.56 4.20
C LYS A 12 27.09 5.65 5.27
N SER A 13 25.95 6.34 5.46
CA SER A 13 25.77 7.34 6.51
C SER A 13 25.27 6.77 7.85
N GLY A 14 25.14 5.44 7.97
CA GLY A 14 24.61 4.76 9.16
C GLY A 14 23.09 4.88 9.33
N LYS A 15 22.36 5.25 8.27
CA LYS A 15 20.90 5.41 8.30
C LYS A 15 20.19 4.24 7.62
N THR A 16 19.06 3.83 8.16
CA THR A 16 18.19 2.82 7.55
C THR A 16 17.27 3.46 6.52
N CYS A 17 17.21 2.87 5.32
CA CYS A 17 16.24 3.25 4.30
C CYS A 17 15.03 2.30 4.35
N GLY A 18 13.84 2.85 4.53
CA GLY A 18 12.58 2.12 4.44
C GLY A 18 11.88 2.33 3.12
N ILE A 19 11.09 1.35 2.69
CA ILE A 19 10.32 1.40 1.45
C ILE A 19 8.92 0.81 1.63
N VAL A 20 7.95 1.32 0.88
CA VAL A 20 6.61 0.71 0.80
C VAL A 20 6.66 -0.42 -0.22
N ALA A 21 6.36 -1.64 0.21
CA ALA A 21 6.27 -2.82 -0.64
C ALA A 21 4.81 -3.25 -0.83
N THR A 22 4.48 -3.67 -2.04
CA THR A 22 3.09 -3.94 -2.45
C THR A 22 2.67 -5.40 -2.32
N ASN A 23 3.64 -6.32 -2.22
CA ASN A 23 3.44 -7.75 -2.04
C ASN A 23 4.75 -8.45 -1.61
N PHE A 24 4.69 -9.75 -1.31
CA PHE A 24 5.86 -10.52 -0.88
C PHE A 24 7.01 -10.58 -1.90
N ARG A 25 6.70 -10.69 -3.20
CA ARG A 25 7.73 -10.69 -4.26
C ARG A 25 8.46 -9.36 -4.34
N ASP A 26 7.73 -8.25 -4.15
CA ASP A 26 8.30 -6.91 -4.06
C ASP A 26 9.22 -6.82 -2.84
N ILE A 27 8.81 -7.32 -1.66
CA ILE A 27 9.67 -7.39 -0.46
C ILE A 27 10.97 -8.15 -0.74
N GLU A 28 10.92 -9.32 -1.40
CA GLU A 28 12.12 -10.09 -1.75
C GLU A 28 13.06 -9.30 -2.67
N ASN A 29 12.51 -8.63 -3.68
CA ASN A 29 13.29 -7.80 -4.60
C ASN A 29 13.92 -6.61 -3.86
N ARG A 30 13.17 -5.93 -3.00
CA ARG A 30 13.66 -4.80 -2.20
C ARG A 30 14.70 -5.23 -1.15
N THR A 31 14.54 -6.41 -0.57
CA THR A 31 15.56 -6.99 0.33
C THR A 31 16.89 -7.16 -0.40
N LYS A 32 16.87 -7.69 -1.63
CA LYS A 32 18.09 -7.83 -2.47
C LYS A 32 18.73 -6.49 -2.83
N GLN A 33 17.94 -5.42 -2.90
CA GLN A 33 18.41 -4.05 -3.11
C GLN A 33 18.99 -3.40 -1.85
N GLY A 34 18.90 -4.02 -0.67
CA GLY A 34 19.48 -3.52 0.58
C GLY A 34 18.51 -2.74 1.48
N PHE A 35 17.21 -2.69 1.15
CA PHE A 35 16.22 -2.10 2.06
C PHE A 35 16.05 -2.99 3.31
N GLY A 36 16.03 -2.35 4.48
CA GLY A 36 15.94 -3.04 5.78
C GLY A 36 14.61 -2.85 6.51
N MET A 37 13.75 -1.96 6.02
CA MET A 37 12.44 -1.67 6.61
C MET A 37 11.37 -1.63 5.51
N PHE A 38 10.28 -2.37 5.71
CA PHE A 38 9.21 -2.51 4.72
C PHE A 38 7.87 -2.06 5.30
N ALA A 39 7.28 -1.04 4.70
CA ALA A 39 5.88 -0.71 4.93
C ALA A 39 5.01 -1.57 4.00
N VAL A 40 4.06 -2.30 4.57
CA VAL A 40 3.16 -3.22 3.82
C VAL A 40 1.88 -2.54 3.32
N GLY A 41 1.78 -1.22 3.47
CA GLY A 41 0.63 -0.41 3.10
C GLY A 41 0.45 0.78 4.04
N LEU A 42 -0.52 1.63 3.73
CA LEU A 42 -0.98 2.70 4.61
C LEU A 42 -2.20 2.23 5.39
N ASN A 43 -2.35 2.66 6.65
CA ASN A 43 -3.50 2.30 7.49
C ASN A 43 -4.84 2.53 6.76
N SER A 44 -4.99 3.66 6.07
CA SER A 44 -6.20 3.97 5.29
C SER A 44 -6.46 2.95 4.19
N GLY A 45 -5.43 2.53 3.46
CA GLY A 45 -5.54 1.51 2.41
C GLY A 45 -5.93 0.15 2.97
N LEU A 46 -5.35 -0.25 4.12
CA LEU A 46 -5.70 -1.50 4.79
C LEU A 46 -7.15 -1.50 5.27
N ILE A 47 -7.63 -0.38 5.83
CA ILE A 47 -9.03 -0.22 6.26
C ILE A 47 -9.99 -0.31 5.07
N ILE A 48 -9.72 0.42 3.99
CA ILE A 48 -10.57 0.40 2.78
C ILE A 48 -10.62 -1.01 2.18
N ASN A 49 -9.47 -1.70 2.09
CA ASN A 49 -9.42 -3.07 1.56
C ASN A 49 -10.15 -4.06 2.47
N GLY A 50 -10.03 -3.91 3.80
CA GLY A 50 -10.80 -4.71 4.75
C GLY A 50 -12.32 -4.50 4.60
N LEU A 51 -12.76 -3.24 4.48
CA LEU A 51 -14.17 -2.91 4.25
C LEU A 51 -14.69 -3.47 2.93
N LYS A 52 -13.91 -3.38 1.85
CA LYS A 52 -14.23 -3.99 0.55
C LYS A 52 -14.44 -5.49 0.70
N HIS A 53 -13.52 -6.17 1.37
CA HIS A 53 -13.61 -7.62 1.57
C HIS A 53 -14.85 -8.01 2.39
N ILE A 54 -15.16 -7.27 3.46
CA ILE A 54 -16.38 -7.50 4.25
C ILE A 54 -17.64 -7.32 3.39
N LEU A 55 -17.70 -6.26 2.58
CA LEU A 55 -18.84 -6.01 1.68
C LEU A 55 -19.00 -7.14 0.66
N GLU A 56 -17.91 -7.62 0.07
CA GLU A 56 -17.93 -8.77 -0.84
C GLU A 56 -18.50 -10.03 -0.18
N GLN A 57 -18.09 -10.33 1.07
CA GLN A 57 -18.60 -11.50 1.81
C GLN A 57 -20.11 -11.45 2.08
N VAL A 58 -20.71 -10.27 2.16
CA VAL A 58 -22.16 -10.09 2.32
C VAL A 58 -22.89 -9.82 1.01
N GLY A 59 -22.23 -10.05 -0.14
CA GLY A 59 -22.82 -9.85 -1.47
C GLY A 59 -23.11 -8.38 -1.82
N ARG A 60 -22.41 -7.44 -1.19
CA ARG A 60 -22.52 -6.00 -1.45
C ARG A 60 -21.36 -5.53 -2.31
N GLU A 61 -21.67 -4.71 -3.31
CA GLU A 61 -20.65 -4.15 -4.20
C GLU A 61 -20.00 -2.90 -3.59
N SER A 62 -18.66 -2.90 -3.50
CA SER A 62 -17.87 -1.74 -3.07
C SER A 62 -17.25 -1.03 -4.27
N LYS A 63 -18.09 -0.38 -5.08
CA LYS A 63 -17.61 0.49 -6.17
C LYS A 63 -17.19 1.84 -5.60
N ILE A 64 -15.89 2.12 -5.69
CA ILE A 64 -15.38 3.49 -5.53
C ILE A 64 -15.64 4.20 -6.84
N HIS A 65 -16.44 5.27 -6.80
CA HIS A 65 -16.68 6.13 -7.94
C HIS A 65 -15.73 7.33 -7.87
N SER A 66 -15.20 7.75 -9.01
CA SER A 66 -14.33 8.92 -9.13
C SER A 66 -15.10 10.22 -9.34
N ASP A 67 -16.44 10.16 -9.35
CA ASP A 67 -17.28 11.35 -9.44
C ASP A 67 -17.57 11.93 -8.06
N LEU A 68 -17.64 13.26 -7.98
CA LEU A 68 -17.95 13.99 -6.75
C LEU A 68 -19.46 14.15 -6.53
N SER A 69 -20.29 13.45 -7.30
CA SER A 69 -21.74 13.58 -7.17
C SER A 69 -22.15 12.90 -5.84
N PRO A 70 -23.01 13.53 -5.04
CA PRO A 70 -23.54 12.89 -3.85
C PRO A 70 -24.36 11.66 -4.28
N SER A 71 -23.82 10.46 -4.08
CA SER A 71 -24.54 9.22 -4.35
C SER A 71 -25.51 8.94 -3.20
N ASN A 72 -26.69 9.56 -3.26
CA ASN A 72 -27.77 9.23 -2.33
C ASN A 72 -28.39 7.89 -2.73
N LYS A 73 -27.80 6.78 -2.29
CA LYS A 73 -28.45 5.46 -2.33
C LYS A 73 -29.06 5.12 -0.97
N ARG A 74 -30.09 5.87 -0.57
CA ARG A 74 -31.08 5.34 0.39
C ARG A 74 -32.10 4.54 -0.42
N SER A 75 -31.88 3.23 -0.53
CA SER A 75 -32.98 2.31 -0.86
C SER A 75 -33.58 1.84 0.46
N THR A 76 -34.84 2.26 0.68
CA THR A 76 -35.80 1.63 1.59
C THR A 76 -35.96 0.16 1.30
#